data_AF-A0AAV8XTE5-F1
#
_entry.id   AF-A0AAV8XTE5-F1
#
_cell.length_a   1.000
_cell.length_b   1.000
_cell.length_c   1.000
_cell.angle_alpha   90.00
_cell.angle_beta   90.00
_cell.angle_gamma   90.00
#
_symmetry.space_group_name_H-M   'P 1'
#
loop_
_entity.id
_entity.type
_entity.pdbx_description
1 polymer ?
#
loop_
_entity_poly.entity_id
_entity_poly.type
_entity_poly.pdbx_seq_one_letter_code
_entity_poly.pdbx_strand_id
1 'polypeptide(L)'
;MSVSKEFHKGRRQWWPVEFDILRGKQQLLELGQYFRNRYSDFLSTAYVEDEISVNTVSGKRNLESAESFLVGLYPDQNTSSIPIHQTSPAILGSLAEFLRYDLLYAKQEAEEGYFKDVNEENSDTYEYIREKSLLPVYELLTANSIWDTLNIENIFKLTNITNVFALSLCYTEEQQRLKEITDSSF
;
A
#
# COMPACT_ATOMS: atom_id res chain seq x y z
N MET A 1 -25.51 1.45 12.52
CA MET A 1 -24.84 0.13 12.31
C MET A 1 -25.04 -0.49 10.91
N SER A 2 -25.97 -0.03 10.05
CA SER A 2 -26.12 -0.57 8.68
C SER A 2 -25.36 0.20 7.59
N VAL A 3 -24.93 1.44 7.87
CA VAL A 3 -24.30 2.33 6.88
C VAL A 3 -22.89 1.91 6.48
N SER A 4 -22.08 1.38 7.40
CA SER A 4 -20.72 0.92 7.05
C SER A 4 -20.75 -0.32 6.14
N LYS A 5 -21.73 -1.21 6.32
CA LYS A 5 -21.85 -2.45 5.54
C LYS A 5 -22.17 -2.18 4.06
N GLU A 6 -22.96 -1.16 3.75
CA GLU A 6 -23.28 -0.76 2.37
C GLU A 6 -22.11 -0.02 1.69
N PHE A 7 -21.37 0.83 2.43
CA PHE A 7 -20.13 1.45 1.91
C PHE A 7 -19.03 0.40 1.60
N HIS A 8 -18.93 -0.66 2.40
CA HIS A 8 -18.04 -1.79 2.12
C HIS A 8 -18.55 -2.72 0.99
N LYS A 9 -19.84 -2.69 0.64
CA LYS A 9 -20.36 -3.39 -0.55
C LYS A 9 -20.00 -2.64 -1.82
N GLY A 10 -20.16 -1.32 -1.86
CA GLY A 10 -19.76 -0.47 -2.99
C GLY A 10 -18.27 -0.62 -3.30
N ARG A 11 -17.39 -0.50 -2.30
CA ARG A 11 -15.92 -0.67 -2.50
C ARG A 11 -15.50 -2.03 -3.06
N ARG A 12 -16.19 -3.12 -2.71
CA ARG A 12 -15.87 -4.47 -3.20
C ARG A 12 -16.21 -4.68 -4.67
N GLN A 13 -17.11 -3.87 -5.23
CA GLN A 13 -17.46 -3.91 -6.64
C GLN A 13 -16.35 -3.32 -7.53
N TRP A 14 -15.57 -2.36 -7.00
CA TRP A 14 -14.56 -1.60 -7.75
C TRP A 14 -13.12 -2.00 -7.41
N TRP A 15 -12.87 -2.42 -6.17
CA TRP A 15 -11.59 -2.95 -5.73
C TRP A 15 -11.82 -4.36 -5.19
N PRO A 16 -11.42 -5.42 -5.93
CA PRO A 16 -11.43 -6.75 -5.38
C PRO A 16 -10.23 -6.87 -4.43
N VAL A 17 -10.40 -6.33 -3.22
CA VAL A 17 -9.44 -6.34 -2.10
C VAL A 17 -8.81 -7.73 -1.91
N GLU A 18 -9.54 -8.76 -2.29
CA GLU A 18 -9.11 -10.16 -2.22
C GLU A 18 -7.93 -10.49 -3.14
N PHE A 19 -7.83 -9.93 -4.36
CA PHE A 19 -6.77 -10.33 -5.31
C PHE A 19 -5.38 -9.77 -4.97
N ASP A 20 -5.29 -8.50 -4.59
CA ASP A 20 -4.01 -7.87 -4.25
C ASP A 20 -3.43 -8.45 -2.97
N ILE A 21 -4.29 -8.61 -1.95
CA ILE A 21 -3.95 -9.30 -0.72
C ILE A 21 -3.55 -10.75 -1.00
N LEU A 22 -4.26 -11.47 -1.87
CA LEU A 22 -3.93 -12.87 -2.18
C LEU A 22 -2.59 -13.00 -2.91
N ARG A 23 -2.31 -12.12 -3.88
CA ARG A 23 -1.02 -12.12 -4.58
C ARG A 23 0.13 -11.77 -3.64
N GLY A 24 -0.05 -10.76 -2.78
CA GLY A 24 0.93 -10.42 -1.76
C GLY A 24 1.19 -11.58 -0.80
N LYS A 25 0.13 -12.22 -0.28
CA LYS A 25 0.25 -13.42 0.57
C LYS A 25 1.04 -14.53 -0.11
N GLN A 26 0.74 -14.82 -1.38
CA GLN A 26 1.45 -15.84 -2.16
C GLN A 26 2.95 -15.48 -2.33
N GLN A 27 3.25 -14.23 -2.66
CA GLN A 27 4.65 -13.76 -2.78
C GLN A 27 5.42 -13.91 -1.46
N LEU A 28 4.80 -13.55 -0.33
CA LEU A 28 5.43 -13.67 0.97
C LEU A 28 5.60 -15.13 1.40
N LEU A 29 4.63 -16.00 1.07
CA LEU A 29 4.74 -17.44 1.27
C LEU A 29 5.91 -18.04 0.47
N GLU A 30 6.02 -17.70 -0.82
CA GLU A 30 7.13 -18.14 -1.68
C GLU A 30 8.48 -17.62 -1.16
N LEU A 31 8.52 -16.38 -0.68
CA LEU A 31 9.71 -15.82 -0.05
C LEU A 31 10.08 -16.58 1.24
N GLY A 32 9.10 -16.96 2.05
CA GLY A 32 9.28 -17.80 3.23
C GLY A 32 9.88 -19.16 2.88
N GLN A 33 9.34 -19.83 1.85
CA GLN A 33 9.86 -21.11 1.35
C GLN A 33 11.29 -20.98 0.83
N TYR A 34 11.58 -19.89 0.11
CA TYR A 34 12.93 -19.57 -0.32
C TYR A 34 13.89 -19.44 0.88
N PHE A 35 13.46 -18.77 1.96
CA PHE A 35 14.26 -18.64 3.19
C PHE A 35 14.44 -19.98 3.91
N ARG A 36 13.39 -20.82 3.98
CA ARG A 36 13.49 -22.17 4.55
C ARG A 36 14.55 -23.02 3.85
N ASN A 37 14.62 -22.92 2.53
CA ASN A 37 15.62 -23.63 1.73
C ASN A 37 17.01 -22.99 1.88
N ARG A 38 17.08 -21.66 1.85
CA ARG A 38 18.35 -20.92 1.95
C ARG A 38 19.04 -21.10 3.30
N TYR A 39 18.26 -21.16 4.37
CA TYR A 39 18.75 -21.24 5.75
C TYR A 39 18.46 -22.61 6.39
N SER A 40 18.32 -23.67 5.59
CA SER A 40 17.99 -25.02 6.08
C SER A 40 18.99 -25.55 7.10
N ASP A 41 20.27 -25.19 6.92
CA ASP A 41 21.39 -25.66 7.73
C ASP A 41 21.73 -24.70 8.88
N PHE A 42 21.04 -23.55 8.95
CA PHE A 42 21.22 -22.52 9.97
C PHE A 42 20.05 -22.46 10.96
N LEU A 43 18.81 -22.59 10.46
CA LEU A 43 17.59 -22.55 11.26
C LEU A 43 17.12 -23.97 11.58
N SER A 44 16.67 -24.18 12.83
CA SER A 44 16.01 -25.42 13.22
C SER A 44 14.81 -25.71 12.33
N THR A 45 14.50 -27.00 12.11
CA THR A 45 13.35 -27.42 11.29
C THR A 45 12.03 -26.92 11.87
N ALA A 46 11.90 -26.91 13.19
CA ALA A 46 10.78 -26.30 13.91
C ALA A 46 11.17 -24.91 14.43
N TYR A 47 10.17 -24.07 14.72
CA TYR A 47 10.42 -22.78 15.34
C TYR A 47 11.04 -22.92 16.73
N VAL A 48 12.06 -22.10 16.98
CA VAL A 48 12.71 -21.92 18.27
C VAL A 48 12.73 -20.43 18.56
N GLU A 49 12.17 -20.04 19.73
CA GLU A 49 11.99 -18.63 20.10
C GLU A 49 13.30 -17.85 20.19
N ASP A 50 14.39 -18.53 20.58
CA ASP A 50 15.72 -17.92 20.68
C ASP A 50 16.44 -17.79 19.33
N GLU A 51 15.93 -18.40 18.25
CA GLU A 51 16.55 -18.34 16.92
C GLU A 51 16.06 -17.17 16.07
N ILE A 52 14.76 -16.83 16.16
CA ILE A 52 14.16 -15.77 15.35
C ILE A 52 13.19 -14.91 16.15
N SER A 53 13.18 -13.61 15.85
CA SER A 53 12.16 -12.67 16.34
C SER A 53 11.48 -12.02 15.15
N VAL A 54 10.14 -12.06 15.13
CA VAL A 54 9.33 -11.52 14.03
C VAL A 54 8.73 -10.20 14.46
N ASN A 55 9.07 -9.11 13.76
CA ASN A 55 8.62 -7.76 14.07
C ASN A 55 7.92 -7.14 12.87
N THR A 56 6.81 -6.44 13.10
CA THR A 56 6.04 -5.76 12.06
C THR A 56 5.48 -4.43 12.56
N VAL A 57 5.16 -3.50 11.66
CA VAL A 57 4.42 -2.29 12.02
C VAL A 57 2.92 -2.61 12.11
N SER A 58 2.16 -1.80 12.85
CA SER A 58 0.71 -1.98 12.93
C SER A 58 0.04 -1.85 11.56
N GLY A 59 -1.04 -2.62 11.35
CA GLY A 59 -1.79 -2.64 10.09
C GLY A 59 -2.02 -4.05 9.56
N LYS A 60 -3.25 -4.32 9.11
CA LYS A 60 -3.69 -5.65 8.66
C LYS A 60 -2.81 -6.24 7.57
N ARG A 61 -2.42 -5.44 6.56
CA ARG A 61 -1.56 -5.91 5.46
C ARG A 61 -0.19 -6.40 5.94
N ASN A 62 0.39 -5.75 6.96
CA ASN A 62 1.73 -6.06 7.45
C ASN A 62 1.71 -7.31 8.32
N LEU A 63 0.65 -7.49 9.12
CA LEU A 63 0.41 -8.73 9.88
C LEU A 63 0.21 -9.91 8.93
N GLU A 64 -0.70 -9.80 7.96
CA GLU A 64 -0.98 -10.88 7.01
C GLU A 64 0.24 -11.24 6.14
N SER A 65 1.10 -10.27 5.83
CA SER A 65 2.37 -10.49 5.14
C SER A 65 3.34 -11.32 5.99
N ALA A 66 3.50 -10.96 7.27
CA ALA A 66 4.37 -11.69 8.21
C ALA A 66 3.85 -13.11 8.45
N GLU A 67 2.54 -13.29 8.62
CA GLU A 67 1.91 -14.60 8.77
C GLU A 67 2.16 -15.49 7.54
N SER A 68 1.94 -14.95 6.33
CA SER A 68 2.14 -15.70 5.08
C SER A 68 3.60 -16.11 4.88
N PHE A 69 4.53 -15.21 5.20
CA PHE A 69 5.96 -15.53 5.20
C PHE A 69 6.31 -16.65 6.18
N LEU A 70 5.76 -16.63 7.40
CA LEU A 70 6.00 -17.68 8.39
C LEU A 70 5.47 -19.03 7.93
N VAL A 71 4.29 -19.07 7.30
CA VAL A 71 3.74 -20.30 6.69
C VAL A 71 4.73 -20.89 5.68
N GLY A 72 5.36 -20.04 4.86
CA GLY A 72 6.39 -20.48 3.94
C GLY A 72 7.69 -20.92 4.62
N LEU A 73 8.11 -20.21 5.68
CA LEU A 73 9.35 -20.47 6.41
C LEU A 73 9.28 -21.76 7.22
N TYR A 74 8.11 -22.12 7.75
CA TYR A 74 7.93 -23.34 8.54
C TYR A 74 6.65 -24.08 8.12
N PRO A 75 6.68 -24.78 6.98
CA PRO A 75 5.48 -25.37 6.38
C PRO A 75 4.89 -26.53 7.18
N ASP A 76 5.69 -27.22 7.98
CA ASP A 76 5.28 -28.42 8.73
C ASP A 76 4.74 -28.12 10.14
N GLN A 77 4.60 -26.84 10.52
CA GLN A 77 4.09 -26.45 11.83
C GLN A 77 2.92 -25.48 11.74
N ASN A 78 2.11 -25.43 12.80
CA ASN A 78 1.11 -24.39 12.94
C ASN A 78 1.80 -23.06 13.29
N THR A 79 1.94 -22.17 12.31
CA THR A 79 2.62 -20.89 12.49
C THR A 79 1.81 -19.86 13.28
N SER A 80 0.54 -20.12 13.55
CA SER A 80 -0.32 -19.24 14.35
C SER A 80 0.15 -19.09 15.80
N SER A 81 1.01 -19.99 16.29
CA SER A 81 1.62 -19.90 17.61
C SER A 81 2.95 -19.16 17.63
N ILE A 82 3.50 -18.76 16.48
CA ILE A 82 4.74 -18.01 16.40
C ILE A 82 4.44 -16.54 16.73
N PRO A 83 5.08 -15.94 17.76
CA PRO A 83 4.86 -14.55 18.12
C PRO A 83 5.26 -13.59 16.98
N ILE A 84 4.34 -12.70 16.62
CA ILE A 84 4.60 -11.55 15.75
C ILE A 84 4.48 -10.29 16.61
N HIS A 85 5.61 -9.63 16.86
CA HIS A 85 5.67 -8.43 17.68
C HIS A 85 5.33 -7.20 16.83
N GLN A 86 4.36 -6.41 17.29
CA GLN A 86 4.07 -5.12 16.68
C GLN A 86 4.97 -4.06 17.28
N THR A 87 5.70 -3.35 16.43
CA THR A 87 6.62 -2.29 16.84
C THR A 87 6.21 -0.95 16.24
N SER A 88 6.83 0.11 16.74
CA SER A 88 6.58 1.46 16.25
C SER A 88 6.97 1.58 14.77
N PRO A 89 6.14 2.23 13.94
CA PRO A 89 6.51 2.58 12.56
C PRO A 89 7.87 3.28 12.46
N ALA A 90 8.25 4.06 13.48
CA ALA A 90 9.55 4.75 13.57
C ALA A 90 10.76 3.80 13.63
N ILE A 91 10.58 2.56 14.10
CA ILE A 91 11.66 1.56 14.22
C ILE A 91 11.87 0.83 12.88
N LEU A 92 10.79 0.59 12.13
CA LEU A 92 10.82 -0.13 10.85
C LEU A 92 10.79 0.79 9.62
N GLY A 93 11.03 2.10 9.81
CA GLY A 93 11.29 3.04 8.72
C GLY A 93 10.08 3.80 8.17
N SER A 94 8.90 3.66 8.79
CA SER A 94 7.76 4.51 8.44
C SER A 94 7.90 5.85 9.15
N LEU A 95 8.35 6.85 8.40
CA LEU A 95 8.54 8.25 8.77
C LEU A 95 7.20 8.99 8.99
N ALA A 96 6.11 8.27 9.28
CA ALA A 96 4.74 8.71 9.08
C ALA A 96 4.31 9.97 9.85
N GLU A 97 5.12 10.49 10.76
CA GLU A 97 4.75 11.63 11.59
C GLU A 97 5.91 12.60 11.86
N PHE A 98 6.70 12.94 10.85
CA PHE A 98 7.70 14.00 11.00
C PHE A 98 7.50 15.08 9.94
N LEU A 99 6.78 16.14 10.31
CA LEU A 99 6.71 17.41 9.57
C LEU A 99 8.09 17.89 9.13
N ARG A 100 9.13 17.63 9.92
CA ARG A 100 10.52 17.93 9.57
C ARG A 100 10.99 17.17 8.33
N TYR A 101 10.63 15.89 8.19
CA TYR A 101 10.96 15.11 7.00
C TYR A 101 10.28 15.71 5.77
N ASP A 102 8.97 15.96 5.83
CA ASP A 102 8.21 16.51 4.68
C ASP A 102 8.78 17.87 4.25
N LEU A 103 9.11 18.74 5.21
CA LEU A 103 9.73 20.03 4.94
C LEU A 103 11.14 19.88 4.32
N LEU A 104 11.94 18.94 4.81
CA LEU A 104 13.27 18.70 4.27
C LEU A 104 13.22 18.09 2.88
N TYR A 105 12.26 17.19 2.62
CA TYR A 105 12.05 16.61 1.31
C TYR A 105 11.59 17.68 0.31
N ALA A 106 10.57 18.47 0.65
CA ALA A 106 10.09 19.56 -0.21
C ALA A 106 11.19 20.59 -0.48
N LYS A 107 12.00 20.91 0.53
CA LYS A 107 13.19 21.76 0.36
C LYS A 107 14.20 21.13 -0.60
N GLN A 108 14.50 19.85 -0.44
CA GLN A 108 15.45 19.13 -1.28
C GLN A 108 14.96 19.07 -2.74
N GLU A 109 13.68 18.76 -2.95
CA GLU A 109 13.05 18.72 -4.27
C GLU A 109 13.07 20.10 -4.96
N ALA A 110 12.91 21.18 -4.18
CA ALA A 110 12.95 22.55 -4.68
C ALA A 110 14.37 23.14 -4.88
N GLU A 111 15.40 22.60 -4.24
CA GLU A 111 16.76 23.20 -4.22
C GLU A 111 17.78 22.40 -5.02
N GLU A 112 17.74 21.06 -4.98
CA GLU A 112 18.73 20.18 -5.61
C GLU A 112 18.58 20.10 -7.13
N GLY A 113 19.72 20.09 -7.85
CA GLY A 113 19.73 20.09 -9.32
C GLY A 113 19.02 18.89 -9.92
N TYR A 114 19.24 17.68 -9.39
CA TYR A 114 18.61 16.46 -9.89
C TYR A 114 17.07 16.54 -9.89
N PHE A 115 16.47 17.01 -8.78
CA PHE A 115 15.01 17.08 -8.68
C PHE A 115 14.44 18.20 -9.55
N LYS A 116 15.15 19.32 -9.68
CA LYS A 116 14.78 20.37 -10.64
C LYS A 116 14.76 19.86 -12.06
N ASP A 117 15.84 19.20 -12.48
CA ASP A 117 15.96 18.64 -13.83
C ASP A 117 14.82 17.64 -14.09
N VAL A 118 14.55 16.72 -13.16
CA VAL A 118 13.42 15.78 -13.26
C VAL A 118 12.07 16.51 -13.35
N ASN A 119 11.83 17.52 -12.52
CA ASN A 119 10.56 18.23 -12.50
C ASN A 119 10.35 19.10 -13.75
N GLU A 120 11.42 19.72 -14.26
CA GLU A 120 11.41 20.50 -15.51
C GLU A 120 11.19 19.59 -16.72
N GLU A 121 11.89 18.45 -16.80
CA GLU A 121 11.73 17.48 -17.89
C GLU A 121 10.33 16.86 -17.95
N ASN A 122 9.62 16.80 -16.81
CA ASN A 122 8.31 16.14 -16.70
C ASN A 122 7.14 17.12 -16.49
N SER A 123 7.36 18.43 -16.65
CA SER A 123 6.34 19.47 -16.37
C SER A 123 5.03 19.23 -17.12
N ASP A 124 5.12 18.91 -18.41
CA ASP A 124 3.95 18.69 -19.28
C ASP A 124 3.17 17.44 -18.85
N THR A 125 3.88 16.43 -18.33
CA THR A 125 3.26 15.20 -17.81
C THR A 125 2.51 15.50 -16.51
N TYR A 126 3.10 16.30 -15.61
CA TYR A 126 2.42 16.71 -14.38
C TYR A 126 1.19 17.56 -14.66
N GLU A 127 1.28 18.47 -15.63
CA GLU A 127 0.13 19.26 -16.08
C GLU A 127 -0.98 18.36 -16.64
N TYR A 128 -0.64 17.44 -17.54
CA TYR A 128 -1.60 16.47 -18.06
C TYR A 128 -2.27 15.66 -16.95
N ILE A 129 -1.49 15.11 -16.01
CA ILE A 129 -2.03 14.31 -14.91
C ILE A 129 -2.96 15.17 -14.05
N ARG A 130 -2.55 16.39 -13.69
CA ARG A 130 -3.36 17.32 -12.88
C ARG A 130 -4.67 17.68 -13.55
N GLU A 131 -4.65 17.97 -14.86
CA GLU A 131 -5.86 18.26 -15.63
C GLU A 131 -6.82 17.08 -15.73
N LYS A 132 -6.29 15.85 -15.89
CA LYS A 132 -7.12 14.66 -16.08
C LYS A 132 -7.57 14.00 -14.79
N SER A 133 -6.76 14.05 -13.74
CA SER A 133 -7.08 13.45 -12.44
C SER A 133 -7.77 14.41 -11.47
N LEU A 134 -7.69 15.73 -11.73
CA LEU A 134 -8.11 16.79 -10.82
C LEU A 134 -7.37 16.79 -9.46
N LEU A 135 -6.22 16.13 -9.39
CA LEU A 135 -5.38 16.07 -8.21
C LEU A 135 -4.20 17.05 -8.29
N PRO A 136 -3.72 17.57 -7.15
CA PRO A 136 -2.66 18.59 -7.09
C PRO A 136 -1.28 17.97 -7.35
N VAL A 137 -1.02 17.58 -8.61
CA VAL A 137 0.26 17.01 -9.05
C VAL A 137 1.13 18.12 -9.63
N TYR A 138 2.24 18.43 -8.97
CA TYR A 138 3.16 19.52 -9.37
C TYR A 138 4.60 19.03 -9.53
N GLU A 139 4.97 18.01 -8.77
CA GLU A 139 6.34 17.56 -8.58
C GLU A 139 6.35 16.03 -8.41
N LEU A 140 7.54 15.43 -8.50
CA LEU A 140 7.75 13.99 -8.43
C LEU A 140 7.06 13.34 -7.21
N LEU A 141 7.18 13.94 -6.02
CA LEU A 141 6.53 13.41 -4.81
C LEU A 141 5.01 13.31 -4.96
N THR A 142 4.38 14.37 -5.47
CA THR A 142 2.93 14.40 -5.65
C THR A 142 2.46 13.44 -6.75
N ALA A 143 3.29 13.25 -7.80
CA ALA A 143 3.02 12.33 -8.90
C ALA A 143 3.09 10.85 -8.47
N ASN A 144 3.93 10.52 -7.48
CA ASN A 144 4.10 9.15 -6.99
C ASN A 144 2.79 8.48 -6.55
N SER A 145 1.89 9.22 -5.91
CA SER A 145 0.60 8.69 -5.45
C SER A 145 -0.32 8.24 -6.61
N ILE A 146 -0.29 8.98 -7.73
CA ILE A 146 -1.02 8.63 -8.96
C ILE A 146 -0.36 7.43 -9.62
N TRP A 147 0.96 7.45 -9.72
CA TRP A 147 1.71 6.36 -10.32
C TRP A 147 1.45 5.03 -9.59
N ASP A 148 1.52 5.01 -8.25
CA ASP A 148 1.27 3.81 -7.45
C ASP A 148 -0.12 3.24 -7.73
N THR A 149 -1.14 4.12 -7.72
CA THR A 149 -2.53 3.75 -8.03
C THR A 149 -2.66 3.15 -9.43
N LEU A 150 -2.18 3.86 -10.46
CA LEU A 150 -2.27 3.42 -11.86
C LEU A 150 -1.45 2.14 -12.12
N ASN A 151 -0.32 1.99 -11.44
CA ASN A 151 0.52 0.80 -11.55
C ASN A 151 -0.20 -0.43 -11.00
N ILE A 152 -0.82 -0.34 -9.83
CA ILE A 152 -1.63 -1.42 -9.27
C ILE A 152 -2.82 -1.73 -10.19
N GLU A 153 -3.53 -0.71 -10.68
CA GLU A 153 -4.61 -0.90 -11.67
C GLU A 153 -4.11 -1.68 -12.90
N ASN A 154 -2.95 -1.31 -13.45
CA ASN A 154 -2.38 -1.98 -14.62
C ASN A 154 -1.93 -3.42 -14.32
N ILE A 155 -1.37 -3.69 -13.15
CA ILE A 155 -0.95 -5.04 -12.71
C ILE A 155 -2.16 -5.96 -12.62
N PHE A 156 -3.28 -5.47 -12.09
CA PHE A 156 -4.49 -6.27 -11.87
C PHE A 156 -5.53 -6.12 -12.98
N LYS A 157 -5.23 -5.37 -14.06
CA LYS A 157 -6.13 -5.09 -15.17
C LYS A 157 -7.48 -4.53 -14.71
N LEU A 158 -7.41 -3.64 -13.73
CA LEU A 158 -8.56 -2.92 -13.21
C LEU A 158 -8.81 -1.67 -14.07
N THR A 159 -10.05 -1.21 -14.10
CA THR A 159 -10.46 -0.02 -14.85
C THR A 159 -11.19 0.95 -13.92
N ASN A 160 -10.88 2.25 -14.01
CA ASN A 160 -11.58 3.36 -13.36
C ASN A 160 -11.43 3.51 -11.82
N ILE A 161 -10.42 2.94 -11.17
CA ILE A 161 -10.26 3.17 -9.72
C ILE A 161 -9.74 4.58 -9.43
N THR A 162 -8.98 5.18 -10.34
CA THR A 162 -8.49 6.55 -10.21
C THR A 162 -9.64 7.55 -10.02
N ASN A 163 -10.79 7.30 -10.66
CA ASN A 163 -12.01 8.09 -10.45
C ASN A 163 -12.57 7.91 -9.03
N VAL A 164 -12.58 6.69 -8.49
CA VAL A 164 -13.04 6.40 -7.12
C VAL A 164 -12.08 6.99 -6.08
N PHE A 165 -10.77 6.93 -6.33
CA PHE A 165 -9.76 7.51 -5.46
C PHE A 165 -9.85 9.04 -5.44
N ALA A 166 -9.96 9.69 -6.61
CA ALA A 166 -10.20 11.13 -6.71
C ALA A 166 -11.49 11.54 -5.99
N LEU A 167 -12.58 10.78 -6.15
CA LEU A 167 -13.83 11.00 -5.41
C LEU A 167 -13.62 10.86 -3.88
N SER A 168 -12.79 9.90 -3.45
CA SER A 168 -12.52 9.65 -2.04
C SER A 168 -11.71 10.75 -1.35
N LEU A 169 -10.83 11.42 -2.10
CA LEU A 169 -10.03 12.54 -1.61
C LEU A 169 -10.78 13.87 -1.69
N CYS A 170 -11.63 14.06 -2.71
CA CYS A 170 -12.32 15.33 -2.97
C CYS A 170 -13.68 15.46 -2.26
N TYR A 171 -14.28 14.36 -1.81
CA TYR A 171 -15.63 14.38 -1.24
C TYR A 171 -15.70 13.62 0.09
N THR A 172 -16.44 14.17 1.04
CA THR A 172 -16.83 13.43 2.25
C THR A 172 -17.74 12.24 1.88
N GLU A 173 -17.85 11.24 2.77
CA GLU A 173 -18.75 10.08 2.54
C GLU A 173 -20.22 10.47 2.26
N GLU A 174 -20.65 11.64 2.73
CA GLU A 174 -21.99 12.18 2.47
C GLU A 174 -22.09 12.78 1.06
N GLN A 175 -21.05 13.50 0.63
CA GLN A 175 -20.99 14.11 -0.70
C GLN A 175 -20.84 13.07 -1.82
N GLN A 176 -20.11 11.98 -1.58
CA GLN A 176 -19.99 10.87 -2.53
C GLN A 176 -21.36 10.23 -2.82
N ARG A 177 -22.15 10.00 -1.76
CA ARG A 177 -23.52 9.43 -1.89
C ARG A 177 -24.46 10.31 -2.68
N LEU A 178 -24.42 11.63 -2.44
CA LEU A 178 -25.28 12.57 -3.14
C LEU A 178 -24.97 12.59 -4.64
N LYS A 179 -23.69 12.47 -5.02
CA LYS A 179 -23.26 12.39 -6.41
C LYS A 179 -23.74 11.13 -7.12
N GLU A 180 -23.62 9.97 -6.47
CA GLU A 180 -24.11 8.69 -7.00
C GLU A 180 -25.63 8.70 -7.26
N ILE A 181 -26.40 9.32 -6.36
CA ILE A 181 -27.85 9.46 -6.53
C ILE A 181 -28.18 10.34 -7.74
N THR A 182 -27.48 11.47 -7.92
CA THR A 182 -27.69 12.36 -9.07
C THR A 182 -27.29 11.72 -10.40
N ASP A 183 -26.22 10.92 -10.43
CA ASP A 183 -25.74 10.28 -11.66
C ASP A 183 -26.58 9.05 -12.07
N SER A 184 -27.30 8.42 -11.14
CA SER A 184 -28.21 7.29 -11.40
C SER A 184 -29.58 7.67 -11.99
N SER A 185 -29.82 8.97 -12.20
CA SER A 185 -31.13 9.52 -12.59
C SER A 185 -31.23 10.01 -14.04
N PHE A 186 -30.35 9.51 -14.93
CA PHE A 186 -30.39 9.73 -16.38
C PHE A 186 -30.32 8.42 -17.18
#